data_AF-A0A7S2XUT9-F1
#
_entry.id   AF-A0A7S2XUT9-F1
#
_cell.length_a   1.000
_cell.length_b   1.000
_cell.length_c   1.000
_cell.angle_alpha   90.00
_cell.angle_beta   90.00
_cell.angle_gamma   90.00
#
_symmetry.space_group_name_H-M   'P 1'
#
loop_
_entity.id
_entity.type
_entity.pdbx_description
1 polymer ?
#
loop_
_entity_poly.entity_id
_entity_poly.type
_entity_poly.pdbx_seq_one_letter_code
_entity_poly.pdbx_strand_id
1 'polypeptide(L)'
;RWIVNAICYGFIISLVSFNVDRQDKSTVYTLGTTVYTSLVMSLQVKVVLLTKTWTGWTHFALWLSVIGYFLFLLGYNVMADFYGITSQLYSSGQYWFIALWTAPVMCGIFELFLEQYRLTWHPIDADIHAEREFLGKKRLSEARLVQKRVTPEAIEEGKSPMSSGDSGTSRQKTPIQDI
;
A
#
# COMPACT_ATOMS: atom_id res chain seq x y z
N ARG A 1 -7.51 21.65 -0.58
CA ARG A 1 -7.12 20.53 0.32
C ARG A 1 -5.67 20.11 0.05
N TRP A 2 -5.32 19.75 -1.19
CA TRP A 2 -3.95 19.35 -1.57
C TRP A 2 -2.85 20.37 -1.22
N ILE A 3 -3.10 21.66 -1.45
CA ILE A 3 -2.13 22.73 -1.17
C ILE A 3 -1.83 22.86 0.33
N VAL A 4 -2.87 22.79 1.19
CA VAL A 4 -2.68 22.86 2.65
C VAL A 4 -1.86 21.67 3.12
N ASN A 5 -2.13 20.47 2.59
CA ASN A 5 -1.35 19.28 2.90
C ASN A 5 0.13 19.46 2.49
N ALA A 6 0.38 19.99 1.28
CA ALA A 6 1.73 20.31 0.82
C ALA A 6 2.46 21.34 1.71
N ILE A 7 1.75 22.36 2.20
CA ILE A 7 2.30 23.35 3.14
C ILE A 7 2.67 22.68 4.47
N CYS A 8 1.81 21.81 5.00
CA CYS A 8 2.11 21.03 6.21
C CYS A 8 3.33 20.13 6.01
N TYR A 9 3.49 19.48 4.84
CA TYR A 9 4.70 18.71 4.52
C TYR A 9 5.96 19.54 4.53
N GLY A 10 5.94 20.68 3.82
CA GLY A 10 7.07 21.60 3.79
C GLY A 10 7.45 22.06 5.20
N PHE A 11 6.47 22.34 6.05
CA PHE A 11 6.69 22.74 7.44
C PHE A 11 7.28 21.62 8.30
N ILE A 12 6.73 20.40 8.24
CA ILE A 12 7.24 19.25 9.00
C ILE A 12 8.67 18.91 8.58
N ILE A 13 8.95 18.85 7.28
CA ILE A 13 10.29 18.53 6.77
C ILE A 13 11.29 19.63 7.14
N SER A 14 10.89 20.90 7.05
CA SER A 14 11.72 22.03 7.47
C SER A 14 12.05 21.95 8.96
N LEU A 15 11.06 21.66 9.82
CA LEU A 15 11.29 21.48 11.26
C LEU A 15 12.22 20.31 11.55
N VAL A 16 12.00 19.15 10.93
CA VAL A 16 12.85 17.96 11.12
C VAL A 16 14.30 18.29 10.72
N SER A 17 14.48 18.90 9.55
CA SER A 17 15.80 19.22 9.03
C SER A 17 16.51 20.28 9.87
N PHE A 18 15.79 21.29 10.37
CA PHE A 18 16.34 22.34 11.23
C PHE A 18 16.80 21.79 12.58
N ASN A 19 16.07 20.84 13.17
CA ASN A 19 16.46 20.22 14.45
C ASN A 19 17.74 19.39 14.33
N VAL A 20 17.94 18.74 13.19
CA VAL A 20 19.18 17.98 12.92
C VAL A 20 20.34 18.92 12.66
N ASP A 21 20.19 19.93 11.80
CA ASP A 21 21.29 20.84 11.46
C ASP A 21 21.84 21.58 12.69
N ARG A 22 20.98 21.82 13.68
CA ARG A 22 21.37 22.39 14.98
C ARG A 22 22.45 21.57 15.69
N GLN A 23 22.59 20.29 15.37
CA GLN A 23 23.61 19.40 15.93
C GLN A 23 24.92 19.43 15.13
N ASP A 24 24.86 19.55 13.80
CA ASP A 24 26.02 19.32 12.91
C ASP A 24 26.65 20.59 12.30
N LYS A 25 26.13 21.81 12.58
CA LYS A 25 26.66 23.10 12.07
C LYS A 25 26.97 23.06 10.57
N SER A 26 26.03 22.57 9.77
CA SER A 26 26.28 22.41 8.34
C SER A 26 26.21 23.75 7.59
N THR A 27 26.76 23.80 6.37
CA THR A 27 26.62 24.97 5.51
C THR A 27 25.18 25.07 4.98
N VAL A 28 24.71 26.28 4.68
CA VAL A 28 23.34 26.52 4.18
C VAL A 28 23.01 25.66 2.95
N TYR A 29 24.00 25.42 2.09
CA TYR A 29 23.86 24.56 0.91
C TYR A 29 23.68 23.07 1.27
N THR A 30 24.36 22.61 2.33
CA THR A 30 24.23 21.23 2.86
C THR A 30 22.83 21.02 3.43
N LEU A 31 22.34 21.98 4.22
CA LEU A 31 20.97 21.98 4.74
C LEU A 31 19.94 22.00 3.60
N GLY A 32 20.10 22.91 2.64
CA GLY A 32 19.19 23.06 1.51
C GLY A 32 19.10 21.77 0.68
N THR A 33 20.24 21.13 0.42
CA THR A 33 20.30 19.86 -0.31
C THR A 33 19.66 18.72 0.47
N THR A 34 19.83 18.69 1.79
CA THR A 34 19.22 17.68 2.67
C THR A 34 17.70 17.82 2.74
N VAL A 35 17.19 19.05 2.90
CA VAL A 35 15.75 19.35 2.85
C VAL A 35 15.17 18.96 1.50
N TYR A 36 15.86 19.31 0.41
CA TYR A 36 15.41 18.99 -0.95
C TYR A 36 15.38 17.48 -1.20
N THR A 37 16.41 16.73 -0.79
CA THR A 37 16.43 15.26 -0.87
C THR A 37 15.24 14.67 -0.10
N SER A 38 15.05 15.13 1.12
CA SER A 38 13.98 14.65 2.01
C SER A 38 12.60 14.89 1.39
N LEU A 39 12.39 16.06 0.77
CA LEU A 39 11.17 16.36 0.02
C LEU A 39 10.95 15.42 -1.16
N VAL A 40 11.97 15.19 -1.97
CA VAL A 40 11.87 14.28 -3.13
C VAL A 40 11.51 12.87 -2.67
N MET A 41 12.20 12.33 -1.65
CA MET A 41 11.92 11.00 -1.13
C MET A 41 10.51 10.88 -0.51
N SER A 42 10.08 11.87 0.26
CA SER A 42 8.71 11.90 0.82
C SER A 42 7.64 11.96 -0.27
N LEU A 43 7.87 12.69 -1.36
CA LEU A 43 6.96 12.73 -2.50
C LEU A 43 6.89 11.39 -3.23
N GLN A 44 8.02 10.66 -3.35
CA GLN A 44 8.00 9.32 -3.93
C GLN A 44 7.15 8.35 -3.11
N VAL A 45 7.26 8.39 -1.77
CA VAL A 45 6.40 7.61 -0.88
C VAL A 45 4.93 7.99 -1.05
N LYS A 46 4.62 9.28 -1.17
CA LYS A 46 3.26 9.75 -1.44
C LYS A 46 2.71 9.19 -2.75
N VAL A 47 3.48 9.26 -3.84
CA VAL A 47 3.07 8.70 -5.14
C VAL A 47 2.81 7.20 -5.02
N VAL A 48 3.66 6.48 -4.30
CA VAL A 48 3.49 5.06 -4.00
C VAL A 48 2.18 4.80 -3.25
N LEU A 49 1.86 5.59 -2.22
CA LEU A 49 0.63 5.44 -1.44
C LEU A 49 -0.63 5.75 -2.26
N LEU A 50 -0.58 6.72 -3.17
CA LEU A 50 -1.71 7.03 -4.07
C LEU A 50 -1.88 6.00 -5.20
N THR A 51 -0.85 5.23 -5.52
CA THR A 51 -0.87 4.31 -6.66
C THR A 51 -1.69 3.06 -6.34
N LYS A 52 -2.90 2.98 -6.90
CA LYS A 52 -3.81 1.83 -6.73
C LYS A 52 -3.42 0.60 -7.55
N THR A 53 -2.70 0.77 -8.66
CA THR A 53 -2.30 -0.32 -9.57
C THR A 53 -0.79 -0.40 -9.68
N TRP A 54 -0.22 -1.45 -9.10
CA TRP A 54 1.21 -1.73 -9.19
C TRP A 54 1.53 -2.41 -10.52
N THR A 55 1.98 -1.63 -11.50
CA THR A 55 2.40 -2.13 -12.81
C THR A 55 3.93 -2.05 -12.94
N GLY A 56 4.53 -2.82 -13.85
CA GLY A 56 5.97 -2.72 -14.11
C GLY A 56 6.40 -1.31 -14.54
N TRP A 57 5.54 -0.62 -15.31
CA TRP A 57 5.77 0.76 -15.74
C TRP A 57 5.79 1.76 -14.58
N THR A 58 4.91 1.61 -13.59
CA THR A 58 4.91 2.50 -12.41
C THR A 58 6.19 2.34 -11.58
N HIS A 59 6.70 1.12 -11.45
CA HIS A 59 7.99 0.89 -10.80
C HIS A 59 9.14 1.53 -11.56
N PHE A 60 9.19 1.32 -12.88
CA PHE A 60 10.25 1.88 -13.71
C PHE A 60 10.28 3.41 -13.61
N ALA A 61 9.12 4.07 -13.64
CA ALA A 61 9.03 5.51 -13.48
C ALA A 61 9.51 5.99 -12.09
N LEU A 62 9.17 5.27 -11.03
CA LEU A 62 9.62 5.60 -9.67
C LEU A 62 11.14 5.50 -9.53
N TRP A 63 11.74 4.41 -10.01
CA TRP A 63 13.19 4.21 -9.98
C TRP A 63 13.92 5.21 -10.87
N LEU A 64 13.38 5.50 -12.06
CA LEU A 64 13.95 6.49 -12.97
C LEU A 64 13.98 7.89 -12.33
N SER A 65 12.93 8.26 -11.60
CA SER A 65 12.89 9.53 -10.87
C SER A 65 13.94 9.59 -9.76
N VAL A 66 14.13 8.51 -9.00
CA VAL A 66 15.15 8.44 -7.94
C VAL A 66 16.56 8.50 -8.55
N ILE A 67 16.83 7.70 -9.58
CA ILE A 67 18.14 7.69 -10.26
C ILE A 67 18.41 9.06 -10.90
N GLY A 68 17.42 9.64 -11.57
CA GLY A 68 17.54 10.96 -12.19
C GLY A 68 17.87 12.05 -11.17
N TYR A 69 17.32 11.97 -9.96
CA TYR A 69 17.65 12.87 -8.86
C TYR A 69 19.12 12.74 -8.42
N PHE A 70 19.63 11.52 -8.24
CA PHE A 70 21.03 11.31 -7.89
C PHE A 70 21.99 11.75 -9.00
N LEU A 71 21.65 11.52 -10.27
CA LEU A 71 22.41 12.03 -11.41
C LEU A 71 22.43 13.55 -11.45
N PHE A 72 21.31 14.19 -11.14
CA PHE A 72 21.23 15.65 -11.03
C PHE A 72 22.16 16.19 -9.94
N LEU A 73 22.17 15.58 -8.75
CA LEU A 73 23.08 15.95 -7.65
C LEU A 73 24.56 15.76 -8.00
N LEU A 74 24.89 14.70 -8.75
CA LEU A 74 26.25 14.45 -9.22
C LEU A 74 26.67 15.52 -10.25
N GLY A 75 25.78 15.87 -11.17
CA GLY A 75 26.01 16.95 -12.15
C GLY A 75 26.14 18.33 -11.48
N TYR A 76 25.38 18.58 -10.42
CA TYR A 76 25.50 19.84 -9.65
C TYR A 76 26.79 19.91 -8.83
N ASN A 77 27.37 18.77 -8.47
CA ASN A 77 28.62 18.72 -7.69
C ASN A 77 29.82 19.37 -8.39
N VAL A 78 29.82 19.41 -9.73
CA VAL A 78 30.91 20.00 -10.52
C VAL A 78 30.71 21.50 -10.80
N MET A 79 29.59 22.09 -10.36
CA MET A 79 29.36 23.53 -10.47
C MET A 79 30.05 24.29 -9.35
N ALA A 80 30.61 25.47 -9.66
CA ALA A 80 31.51 26.22 -8.77
C ALA A 80 30.93 26.50 -7.37
N ASP A 81 29.63 26.80 -7.28
CA ASP A 81 28.98 27.12 -6.00
C ASP A 81 28.64 25.89 -5.13
N PHE A 82 28.67 24.69 -5.71
CA PHE A 82 28.28 23.43 -5.05
C PHE A 82 29.42 22.40 -5.00
N TYR A 83 30.64 22.85 -5.27
CA TYR A 83 31.80 21.96 -5.40
C TYR A 83 32.09 21.19 -4.11
N GLY A 84 32.09 19.86 -4.19
CA GLY A 84 32.42 18.98 -3.07
C GLY A 84 31.31 18.76 -2.03
N ILE A 85 30.20 19.51 -2.09
CA ILE A 85 29.10 19.41 -1.11
C ILE A 85 28.46 18.03 -1.14
N THR A 86 28.16 17.51 -2.34
CA THR A 86 27.55 16.18 -2.52
C THR A 86 28.43 15.05 -1.98
N SER A 87 29.76 15.16 -2.14
CA SER A 87 30.69 14.16 -1.61
C SER A 87 30.71 14.16 -0.08
N GLN A 88 30.67 15.34 0.54
CA GLN A 88 30.56 15.46 1.99
C GLN A 88 29.20 14.93 2.49
N LEU A 89 28.12 15.22 1.76
CA LEU A 89 26.77 14.76 2.09
C LEU A 89 26.66 13.24 2.09
N TYR A 90 27.15 12.58 1.03
CA TYR A 90 27.09 11.12 0.92
C TYR A 90 27.98 10.40 1.93
N SER A 91 29.06 11.06 2.41
CA SER A 91 29.89 10.52 3.48
C SER A 91 29.22 10.59 4.86
N SER A 92 28.21 11.45 5.03
CA SER A 92 27.48 11.58 6.29
C SER A 92 26.41 10.50 6.40
N GLY A 93 26.55 9.60 7.38
CA GLY A 93 25.50 8.61 7.69
C GLY A 93 24.19 9.29 8.10
N GLN A 94 24.24 10.44 8.76
CA GLN A 94 23.06 11.17 9.21
C GLN A 94 22.16 11.59 8.03
N TYR A 95 22.77 12.04 6.93
CA TYR A 95 22.05 12.42 5.71
C TYR A 95 21.16 11.27 5.21
N TRP A 96 21.70 10.05 5.12
CA TRP A 96 20.95 8.88 4.66
C TRP A 96 19.80 8.52 5.58
N PHE A 97 20.02 8.54 6.90
CA PHE A 97 18.95 8.24 7.86
C PHE A 97 17.81 9.25 7.78
N ILE A 98 18.12 10.53 7.62
CA ILE A 98 17.10 11.59 7.55
C ILE A 98 16.36 11.52 6.23
N ALA A 99 17.10 11.48 5.12
CA ALA A 99 16.55 11.58 3.78
C ALA A 99 15.79 10.32 3.37
N LEU A 100 16.27 9.12 3.71
CA LEU A 100 15.63 7.86 3.33
C LEU A 100 14.60 7.37 4.36
N TRP A 101 14.79 7.69 5.64
CA TRP A 101 14.01 7.07 6.70
C TRP A 101 13.15 8.07 7.46
N THR A 102 13.76 9.02 8.17
CA THR A 102 13.02 9.90 9.08
C THR A 102 11.99 10.75 8.33
N ALA A 103 12.39 11.45 7.27
CA ALA A 103 11.48 12.34 6.57
C ALA A 103 10.36 11.58 5.83
N PRO A 104 10.64 10.53 5.02
CA PRO A 104 9.58 9.82 4.30
C PRO A 104 8.63 9.08 5.24
N VAL A 105 9.12 8.49 6.34
CA VAL A 105 8.28 7.78 7.31
C VAL A 105 7.38 8.77 8.05
N MET A 106 7.90 9.89 8.55
CA MET A 106 7.09 10.90 9.23
C MET A 106 6.01 11.47 8.31
N CYS A 107 6.37 11.77 7.06
CA CYS A 107 5.41 12.26 6.08
C CYS A 107 4.37 11.20 5.70
N GLY A 108 4.79 9.95 5.53
CA GLY A 108 3.90 8.83 5.24
C GLY A 108 2.91 8.55 6.36
N ILE A 109 3.38 8.50 7.62
CA ILE A 109 2.51 8.35 8.79
C ILE A 109 1.50 9.50 8.86
N PHE A 110 1.93 10.73 8.59
CA PHE A 110 1.04 11.88 8.57
C PHE A 110 -0.03 11.79 7.48
N GLU A 111 0.33 11.35 6.25
CA GLU A 111 -0.68 11.08 5.19
C GLU A 111 -1.68 10.01 5.65
N LEU A 112 -1.18 8.89 6.17
CA LEU A 112 -2.03 7.78 6.61
C LEU A 112 -2.98 8.21 7.72
N PHE A 113 -2.51 9.03 8.66
CA PHE A 113 -3.33 9.57 9.73
C PHE A 113 -4.42 10.50 9.18
N LEU A 114 -4.08 11.41 8.26
CA LEU A 114 -5.05 12.29 7.62
C LEU A 114 -6.08 11.52 6.80
N GLU A 115 -5.65 10.48 6.09
CA GLU A 115 -6.54 9.64 5.30
C GLU A 115 -7.46 8.81 6.20
N GLN A 116 -6.94 8.21 7.27
CA GLN A 116 -7.74 7.47 8.24
C GLN A 116 -8.73 8.38 8.97
N TYR A 117 -8.30 9.59 9.34
CA TYR A 117 -9.17 10.59 9.94
C TYR A 117 -10.29 10.99 8.97
N ARG A 118 -9.96 11.22 7.68
CA ARG A 118 -10.94 11.51 6.63
C ARG A 118 -11.92 10.36 6.45
N LEU A 119 -11.45 9.12 6.36
CA LEU A 119 -12.29 7.93 6.16
C LEU A 119 -13.25 7.71 7.33
N THR A 120 -12.80 7.99 8.56
CA THR A 120 -13.61 7.77 9.77
C THR A 120 -14.70 8.84 9.93
N TRP A 121 -14.41 10.11 9.65
CA TRP A 121 -15.33 11.22 9.92
C TRP A 121 -16.12 11.70 8.69
N HIS A 122 -15.56 11.56 7.48
CA HIS A 122 -16.16 12.03 6.24
C HIS A 122 -15.91 11.04 5.08
N PRO A 123 -16.52 9.84 5.13
CA PRO A 123 -16.44 8.89 4.03
C PRO A 123 -17.09 9.50 2.78
N ILE A 124 -16.43 9.33 1.62
CA ILE A 124 -16.99 9.69 0.32
C ILE A 124 -17.80 8.51 -0.20
N ASP A 125 -18.89 8.74 -0.92
CA ASP A 125 -19.75 7.66 -1.46
C ASP A 125 -18.97 6.63 -2.29
N ALA A 126 -17.96 7.07 -3.03
CA ALA A 126 -17.04 6.19 -3.76
C ALA A 126 -16.27 5.21 -2.85
N ASP A 127 -15.87 5.64 -1.65
CA ASP A 127 -15.18 4.80 -0.67
C ASP A 127 -16.16 3.73 -0.14
N ILE A 128 -17.43 4.09 0.08
CA ILE A 128 -18.50 3.17 0.52
C ILE A 128 -18.81 2.13 -0.56
N HIS A 129 -18.86 2.53 -1.83
CA HIS A 129 -19.07 1.60 -2.94
C HIS A 129 -17.91 0.62 -3.09
N ALA A 130 -16.67 1.10 -2.99
CA ALA A 130 -15.48 0.25 -3.03
C ALA A 130 -15.45 -0.76 -1.86
N GLU A 131 -15.82 -0.32 -0.65
CA GLU A 131 -15.92 -1.21 0.51
C GLU A 131 -16.99 -2.28 0.31
N ARG A 132 -18.16 -1.92 -0.22
CA ARG A 132 -19.25 -2.88 -0.52
C ARG A 132 -18.83 -3.93 -1.53
N GLU A 133 -18.11 -3.54 -2.60
CA GLU A 133 -17.61 -4.49 -3.59
C GLU A 133 -16.56 -5.45 -3.01
N PHE A 134 -15.65 -4.93 -2.17
CA PHE A 134 -14.65 -5.74 -1.51
C PHE A 134 -15.28 -6.76 -0.55
N LEU A 135 -16.24 -6.32 0.28
CA LEU A 135 -16.97 -7.19 1.20
C LEU A 135 -17.81 -8.24 0.45
N GLY A 136 -18.43 -7.86 -0.67
CA GLY A 136 -19.18 -8.79 -1.52
C GLY A 136 -18.30 -9.92 -2.06
N LYS A 137 -17.11 -9.60 -2.58
CA LYS A 137 -16.13 -10.60 -3.05
C LYS A 137 -15.64 -11.51 -1.92
N LYS A 138 -15.38 -10.95 -0.74
CA LYS A 138 -14.93 -11.72 0.43
C LYS A 138 -16.00 -12.74 0.87
N ARG A 139 -17.26 -12.33 0.99
CA ARG A 139 -18.38 -13.24 1.33
C ARG A 139 -18.56 -14.36 0.31
N LEU A 140 -18.43 -14.05 -0.98
CA LEU A 140 -18.50 -15.07 -2.04
C LEU A 140 -17.34 -16.07 -1.95
N SER A 141 -16.13 -15.61 -1.62
CA SER A 141 -14.99 -16.49 -1.43
C SER A 141 -15.17 -17.41 -0.21
N GLU A 142 -15.69 -16.89 0.90
CA GLU A 142 -15.99 -17.66 2.11
C GLU A 142 -17.09 -18.69 1.87
N ALA A 143 -18.18 -18.31 1.17
CA ALA A 143 -19.26 -19.23 0.81
C ALA A 143 -18.75 -20.39 -0.07
N ARG A 144 -17.87 -20.13 -1.05
CA ARG A 144 -17.24 -21.19 -1.86
C ARG A 144 -16.38 -22.12 -1.02
N LEU A 145 -15.64 -21.60 -0.04
CA LEU A 145 -14.81 -22.42 0.85
C LEU A 145 -15.66 -23.30 1.76
N VAL A 146 -16.78 -22.79 2.28
CA VAL A 146 -17.73 -23.58 3.09
C VAL A 146 -18.36 -24.68 2.22
N GLN A 147 -18.84 -24.34 1.02
CA GLN A 147 -19.40 -25.32 0.09
C GLN A 147 -18.37 -26.41 -0.26
N LYS A 148 -17.12 -26.05 -0.55
CA LYS A 148 -16.04 -27.02 -0.81
C LYS A 148 -15.70 -27.89 0.40
N ARG A 149 -16.03 -27.51 1.64
CA ARG A 149 -15.87 -28.39 2.81
C ARG A 149 -17.03 -29.36 2.99
N VAL A 150 -18.27 -28.94 2.67
CA VAL A 150 -19.46 -29.80 2.79
C VAL A 150 -19.53 -30.86 1.68
N THR A 151 -19.06 -30.52 0.47
CA THR A 151 -19.11 -31.43 -0.69
C THR A 151 -18.22 -32.70 -0.61
N PRO A 152 -16.99 -32.69 -0.04
CA PRO A 152 -16.15 -33.88 0.04
C PRO A 152 -16.71 -34.95 0.98
N GLU A 153 -17.42 -34.58 2.05
CA GLU A 153 -18.08 -35.53 2.96
C GLU A 153 -19.24 -36.28 2.25
N ALA A 154 -20.02 -35.59 1.42
CA ALA A 154 -21.11 -36.19 0.65
C ALA A 154 -20.62 -37.20 -0.42
N ILE A 155 -19.38 -37.06 -0.91
CA ILE A 155 -18.78 -37.99 -1.87
C ILE A 155 -18.23 -39.25 -1.16
N GLU A 156 -17.80 -39.14 0.10
CA GLU A 156 -17.41 -40.31 0.90
C GLU A 156 -18.62 -41.12 1.39
N GLU A 157 -19.72 -40.49 1.82
CA GLU A 157 -20.93 -41.22 2.23
C GLU A 157 -21.66 -41.91 1.07
N GLY A 158 -21.58 -41.36 -0.15
CA GLY A 158 -22.19 -41.95 -1.35
C GLY A 158 -21.42 -43.14 -1.95
N LYS A 159 -20.23 -43.46 -1.43
CA LYS A 159 -19.36 -44.54 -1.94
C LYS A 159 -19.27 -45.75 -1.00
N SER A 160 -20.31 -45.99 -0.22
CA SER A 160 -20.50 -47.28 0.44
C SER A 160 -21.10 -48.28 -0.57
N PRO A 161 -20.38 -49.35 -0.96
CA PRO A 161 -20.82 -50.26 -2.01
C PRO A 161 -22.02 -51.08 -1.55
N MET A 162 -23.08 -50.93 -2.32
CA MET A 162 -24.13 -51.91 -2.54
C MET A 162 -23.56 -53.33 -2.60
N SER A 163 -23.83 -54.12 -1.57
CA SER A 163 -23.63 -55.57 -1.52
C SER A 163 -24.95 -56.21 -1.07
N SER A 164 -25.60 -56.88 -2.04
CA SER A 164 -26.40 -58.12 -1.96
C SER A 164 -27.34 -58.35 -0.75
N GLY A 165 -28.60 -58.73 -0.89
CA GLY A 165 -29.42 -59.18 -2.00
C GLY A 165 -30.73 -59.79 -1.44
N ASP A 166 -31.67 -60.10 -2.35
CA ASP A 166 -32.81 -61.04 -2.20
C ASP A 166 -33.86 -60.79 -1.09
N SER A 167 -35.15 -61.11 -1.21
CA SER A 167 -35.98 -61.74 -2.22
C SER A 167 -37.43 -61.57 -1.76
N GLY A 168 -38.39 -61.53 -2.70
CA GLY A 168 -39.68 -62.18 -2.48
C GLY A 168 -40.84 -61.44 -1.79
N THR A 169 -41.86 -61.20 -2.63
CA THR A 169 -43.25 -61.68 -2.44
C THR A 169 -44.32 -60.72 -1.90
N SER A 170 -45.47 -60.79 -2.59
CA SER A 170 -46.85 -60.40 -2.24
C SER A 170 -47.22 -58.92 -2.43
N ARG A 171 -47.90 -58.56 -3.52
CA ARG A 171 -49.35 -58.78 -3.80
C ARG A 171 -50.25 -57.97 -2.84
N GLN A 172 -50.71 -56.80 -3.29
CA GLN A 172 -52.12 -56.43 -3.13
C GLN A 172 -52.55 -55.36 -4.14
N LYS A 173 -53.44 -55.79 -5.06
CA LYS A 173 -54.36 -54.92 -5.80
C LYS A 173 -55.37 -54.33 -4.81
N THR A 174 -55.79 -53.08 -5.01
CA THR A 174 -57.18 -52.69 -5.32
C THR A 174 -57.28 -51.17 -5.57
N PRO A 175 -58.34 -50.70 -6.26
CA PRO A 175 -58.36 -49.47 -7.05
C PRO A 175 -59.26 -48.38 -6.42
N ILE A 176 -59.62 -47.36 -7.21
CA ILE A 176 -60.79 -46.45 -7.04
C ILE A 176 -60.48 -45.22 -6.16
N GLN A 177 -60.81 -43.95 -6.47
CA GLN A 177 -61.65 -43.31 -7.49
C GLN A 177 -61.22 -41.84 -7.67
N ASP A 178 -61.69 -41.29 -8.78
CA ASP A 178 -61.77 -39.87 -9.17
C ASP A 178 -62.19 -38.89 -8.05
N ILE A 179 -61.65 -37.66 -8.09
CA ILE A 179 -62.33 -36.42 -8.53
C ILE A 179 -61.28 -35.30 -8.60
#